data_AF-A0A1Y3SKV2-F1
#
_entry.id   AF-A0A1Y3SKV2-F1
#
_cell.length_a   1.000
_cell.length_b   1.000
_cell.length_c   1.000
_cell.angle_alpha   90.00
_cell.angle_beta   90.00
_cell.angle_gamma   90.00
#
_symmetry.space_group_name_H-M   'P 1'
#
loop_
_entity.id
_entity.type
_entity.pdbx_description
1 polymer ?
#
loop_
_entity_poly.entity_id
_entity_poly.type
_entity_poly.pdbx_seq_one_letter_code
_entity_poly.pdbx_strand_id
1 'polypeptide(L)'
;MSGTKKLVLSLTLAVLLACGVWAGWRMANSEPTYDGEGVDLVELYEDPSSYDNTGADGAAAIMVNENLEKTAADNVVFSVVFNFRGYDTMGESFILIAAIAGSLVILRKTTHSGKKEEHNHEENV
;
A
#
# COMPACT_ATOMS: atom_id res chain seq x y z
N MET A 1 -25.52 7.86 -17.28
CA MET A 1 -24.43 8.78 -16.89
C MET A 1 -24.32 9.86 -17.95
N SER A 2 -24.51 11.14 -17.61
CA SER A 2 -24.44 12.24 -18.59
C SER A 2 -23.06 12.33 -19.22
N GLY A 3 -22.97 12.82 -20.47
CA GLY A 3 -21.71 12.91 -21.23
C GLY A 3 -20.60 13.67 -20.48
N THR A 4 -20.96 14.70 -19.72
CA THR A 4 -20.06 15.46 -18.84
C THR A 4 -19.40 14.60 -17.76
N LYS A 5 -20.11 13.66 -17.13
CA LYS A 5 -19.53 12.78 -16.10
C LYS A 5 -18.50 11.81 -16.68
N LYS A 6 -18.74 11.31 -17.90
CA LYS A 6 -17.79 10.44 -18.60
C LYS A 6 -16.52 11.19 -19.01
N LEU A 7 -16.67 12.44 -19.44
CA LEU A 7 -15.54 13.29 -19.85
C LEU A 7 -14.66 13.67 -18.65
N VAL A 8 -15.25 14.07 -17.52
CA VAL A 8 -14.51 14.33 -16.28
C VAL A 8 -13.80 13.08 -15.79
N LEU A 9 -14.48 11.92 -15.74
CA LEU A 9 -13.86 10.67 -15.32
C LEU A 9 -12.67 10.27 -16.20
N SER A 10 -12.83 10.37 -17.53
CA SER A 10 -11.76 10.06 -18.49
C SER A 10 -10.57 10.99 -18.34
N LEU A 11 -10.81 12.28 -18.07
CA LEU A 11 -9.74 13.26 -17.85
C LEU A 11 -8.97 12.94 -16.56
N THR A 12 -9.68 12.65 -15.46
CA THR A 12 -9.05 12.28 -14.18
C THR A 12 -8.20 11.03 -14.33
N LEU A 13 -8.70 10.01 -15.04
CA LEU A 13 -7.97 8.77 -15.26
C LEU A 13 -6.70 8.99 -16.11
N ALA A 14 -6.77 9.85 -17.12
CA ALA A 14 -5.62 10.21 -17.95
C ALA A 14 -4.54 10.97 -17.14
N VAL A 15 -4.94 11.89 -16.26
CA VAL A 15 -4.00 12.61 -15.38
C VAL A 15 -3.33 11.66 -14.39
N LEU A 16 -4.10 10.77 -13.75
CA LEU A 16 -3.55 9.76 -12.84
C LEU A 16 -2.56 8.83 -13.55
N LEU A 17 -2.90 8.39 -14.77
CA LEU A 17 -2.01 7.57 -15.58
C LEU A 17 -0.71 8.32 -15.93
N ALA A 18 -0.80 9.57 -16.37
CA ALA A 18 0.36 10.39 -16.69
C ALA A 18 1.28 10.61 -15.49
N CYS A 19 0.71 10.92 -14.31
CA CYS A 19 1.46 11.02 -13.07
C CYS A 19 2.12 9.69 -12.69
N GLY A 20 1.42 8.56 -12.83
CA GLY A 20 1.96 7.23 -12.55
C GLY A 20 3.13 6.86 -13.47
N VAL A 21 3.00 7.13 -14.77
CA VAL A 21 4.09 6.92 -15.74
C VAL A 21 5.29 7.81 -15.43
N TRP A 22 5.06 9.08 -15.09
CA TRP A 22 6.14 10.00 -14.74
C TRP A 22 6.88 9.58 -13.45
N ALA A 23 6.14 9.18 -12.42
CA ALA A 23 6.72 8.67 -11.19
C ALA A 23 7.51 7.36 -11.41
N GLY A 24 6.95 6.42 -12.18
CA GLY A 24 7.61 5.18 -12.55
C GLY A 24 8.88 5.42 -13.36
N TRP A 25 8.86 6.35 -14.32
CA TRP A 25 10.05 6.77 -15.05
C TRP A 25 11.11 7.37 -14.12
N ARG A 26 10.70 8.25 -13.21
CA ARG A 26 11.62 8.88 -12.26
C ARG A 26 12.29 7.86 -11.33
N MET A 27 11.55 6.85 -10.87
CA MET A 27 12.08 5.73 -10.09
C MET A 27 13.00 4.82 -10.90
N ALA A 28 12.68 4.55 -12.17
CA ALA A 28 13.54 3.72 -13.01
C ALA A 28 14.91 4.37 -13.28
N ASN A 29 14.97 5.71 -13.21
CA ASN A 29 16.19 6.48 -13.39
C ASN A 29 16.86 6.91 -12.08
N SER A 30 16.37 6.49 -10.90
CA SER A 30 17.10 6.71 -9.65
C SER A 30 18.24 5.70 -9.50
N GLU A 31 19.36 6.14 -8.92
CA GLU A 31 20.46 5.25 -8.56
C GLU A 31 19.95 4.14 -7.63
N PRO A 32 20.40 2.87 -7.80
CA PRO A 32 20.11 1.82 -6.85
C PRO A 32 20.63 2.23 -5.47
N THR A 33 19.78 2.13 -4.44
CA THR A 33 20.19 2.37 -3.04
C THR A 33 21.27 1.38 -2.59
N TYR A 34 21.35 0.23 -3.25
CA TYR A 34 22.34 -0.82 -3.04
C TYR A 34 22.56 -1.54 -4.38
N ASP A 35 23.81 -1.64 -4.80
CA ASP A 35 24.22 -2.23 -6.09
C ASP A 35 24.62 -3.71 -5.98
N GLY A 36 24.78 -4.24 -4.76
CA GLY A 36 25.13 -5.63 -4.51
C GLY A 36 26.58 -5.99 -4.87
N GLU A 37 27.41 -5.01 -5.19
CA GLU A 37 28.82 -5.27 -5.51
C GLU A 37 29.56 -5.71 -4.25
N GLY A 38 30.25 -6.86 -4.33
CA GLY A 38 31.06 -7.40 -3.24
C GLY A 38 30.33 -8.31 -2.25
N VAL A 39 29.08 -8.71 -2.53
CA VAL A 39 28.33 -9.65 -1.68
C VAL A 39 28.00 -10.92 -2.45
N ASP A 40 28.57 -12.04 -1.99
CA ASP A 40 28.17 -13.37 -2.47
C ASP A 40 26.85 -13.76 -1.82
N LEU A 41 25.78 -13.73 -2.63
CA LEU A 41 24.43 -14.08 -2.18
C LEU A 41 24.33 -15.53 -1.73
N VAL A 42 25.10 -16.44 -2.34
CA VAL A 42 25.04 -17.87 -2.01
C VAL A 42 25.69 -18.10 -0.66
N GLU A 43 26.86 -17.51 -0.43
CA GLU A 43 27.55 -17.57 0.86
C GLU A 43 26.69 -16.95 1.98
N LEU A 44 26.01 -15.84 1.71
CA LEU A 44 25.10 -15.21 2.67
C LEU A 44 23.89 -16.10 3.03
N TYR A 45 23.41 -16.92 2.10
CA TYR A 45 22.34 -17.88 2.36
C TYR A 45 22.81 -19.09 3.17
N GLU A 46 24.04 -19.54 2.95
CA GLU A 46 24.62 -20.70 3.65
C GLU A 46 25.17 -20.34 5.03
N ASP A 47 25.78 -19.17 5.16
CA ASP A 47 26.29 -18.60 6.41
C ASP A 47 25.92 -17.11 6.53
N PRO A 48 24.71 -16.79 7.02
CA PRO A 48 24.27 -15.41 7.24
C PRO A 48 25.13 -14.64 8.25
N SER A 49 25.89 -15.35 9.09
CA SER A 49 26.74 -14.74 10.12
C SER A 49 28.11 -14.30 9.58
N SER A 50 28.47 -14.73 8.37
CA SER A 50 29.71 -14.36 7.69
C SER A 50 29.75 -12.89 7.23
N TYR A 51 28.57 -12.25 7.12
CA TYR A 51 28.45 -10.90 6.61
C TYR A 51 28.88 -9.84 7.64
N ASP A 52 29.76 -8.93 7.22
CA ASP A 52 30.25 -7.85 8.07
C ASP A 52 29.21 -6.75 8.25
N ASN A 53 28.57 -6.75 9.42
CA ASN A 53 27.58 -5.75 9.82
C ASN A 53 28.16 -4.64 10.71
N THR A 54 29.49 -4.54 10.86
CA THR A 54 30.13 -3.56 11.75
C THR A 54 29.99 -2.12 11.27
N GLY A 55 29.74 -1.93 9.97
CA GLY A 55 29.44 -0.62 9.38
C GLY A 55 28.01 -0.13 9.60
N ALA A 56 27.11 -0.96 10.13
CA ALA A 56 25.74 -0.55 10.39
C ALA A 56 25.68 0.43 11.57
N ASP A 57 24.88 1.49 11.44
CA ASP A 57 24.74 2.53 12.46
C ASP A 57 23.28 2.76 12.88
N GLY A 58 23.10 3.50 13.98
CA GLY A 58 21.80 3.92 14.48
C GLY A 58 20.79 2.77 14.67
N ALA A 59 19.55 2.99 14.21
CA ALA A 59 18.49 1.99 14.32
C ALA A 59 18.73 0.78 13.40
N ALA A 60 19.42 0.96 12.27
CA ALA A 60 19.73 -0.13 11.35
C ALA A 60 20.68 -1.15 11.99
N ALA A 61 21.66 -0.69 12.77
CA ALA A 61 22.56 -1.57 13.53
C ALA A 61 21.79 -2.51 14.46
N ILE A 62 20.81 -1.99 15.19
CA ILE A 62 19.99 -2.79 16.11
C ILE A 62 19.11 -3.77 15.33
N MET A 63 18.49 -3.29 14.25
CA MET A 63 17.60 -4.11 13.42
C MET A 63 18.31 -5.26 12.72
N VAL A 64 19.58 -5.09 12.34
CA VAL A 64 20.37 -6.12 11.67
C VAL A 64 21.02 -7.06 12.67
N ASN A 65 21.68 -6.52 13.70
CA ASN A 65 22.48 -7.33 14.64
C ASN A 65 21.64 -8.05 15.71
N GLU A 66 20.53 -7.45 16.15
CA GLU A 66 19.70 -8.01 17.24
C GLU A 66 18.40 -8.63 16.72
N ASN A 67 18.25 -8.73 15.39
CA ASN A 67 17.07 -9.24 14.70
C ASN A 67 16.59 -10.59 15.26
N LEU A 68 17.45 -11.61 15.12
CA LEU A 68 17.11 -13.01 15.39
C LEU A 68 16.77 -13.20 16.87
N GLU A 69 17.50 -12.53 17.76
CA GLU A 69 17.26 -12.58 19.20
C GLU A 69 15.93 -11.92 19.58
N LYS A 70 15.62 -10.75 19.03
CA LYS A 70 14.44 -9.97 19.44
C LYS A 70 13.15 -10.41 18.75
N THR A 71 13.23 -10.97 17.55
CA THR A 71 12.04 -11.23 16.72
C THR A 71 11.93 -12.67 16.23
N ALA A 72 12.94 -13.51 16.48
CA ALA A 72 12.99 -14.90 16.01
C ALA A 72 12.74 -15.06 14.50
N ALA A 73 13.15 -14.07 13.70
CA ALA A 73 12.95 -14.06 12.26
C ALA A 73 14.30 -14.01 11.55
N ASP A 74 14.54 -14.94 10.62
CA ASP A 74 15.79 -14.95 9.85
C ASP A 74 15.84 -13.82 8.81
N ASN A 75 14.67 -13.40 8.31
CA ASN A 75 14.55 -12.30 7.37
C ASN A 75 14.42 -10.96 8.10
N VAL A 76 15.48 -10.14 8.01
CA VAL A 76 15.53 -8.80 8.62
C VAL A 76 14.46 -7.86 8.06
N VAL A 77 14.14 -7.94 6.76
CA VAL A 77 13.07 -7.09 6.18
C VAL A 77 11.72 -7.46 6.77
N PHE A 78 11.45 -8.76 6.96
CA PHE A 78 10.22 -9.21 7.60
C PHE A 78 10.14 -8.72 9.05
N SER A 79 11.23 -8.80 9.82
CA SER A 79 11.21 -8.34 11.21
C SER A 79 11.04 -6.83 11.33
N VAL A 80 11.60 -6.05 10.40
CA VAL A 80 11.38 -4.61 10.32
C VAL A 80 9.89 -4.33 10.15
N VAL A 81 9.25 -4.94 9.15
CA VAL A 81 7.85 -4.67 8.80
C VAL A 81 6.87 -5.16 9.86
N PHE A 82 7.07 -6.37 10.41
CA PHE A 82 6.08 -7.00 11.30
C PHE A 82 6.40 -6.94 12.79
N ASN A 83 7.66 -6.73 13.18
CA ASN A 83 8.06 -6.64 14.58
C ASN A 83 8.48 -5.21 14.95
N PHE A 84 9.66 -4.75 14.52
CA PHE A 84 10.19 -3.44 14.93
C PHE A 84 9.28 -2.27 14.52
N ARG A 85 8.61 -2.37 13.36
CA ARG A 85 7.66 -1.37 12.84
C ARG A 85 6.28 -1.96 12.56
N GLY A 86 5.88 -2.98 13.31
CA GLY A 86 4.59 -3.66 13.14
C GLY A 86 3.38 -2.70 13.21
N TYR A 87 3.47 -1.63 14.00
CA TYR A 87 2.42 -0.62 14.08
C TYR A 87 2.21 0.17 12.78
N ASP A 88 3.27 0.41 12.00
CA ASP A 88 3.15 1.11 10.72
C ASP A 88 2.40 0.25 9.70
N THR A 89 2.78 -1.03 9.58
CA THR A 89 2.11 -2.00 8.68
C THR A 89 0.67 -2.30 9.11
N MET A 90 0.41 -2.36 10.42
CA MET A 90 -0.94 -2.47 10.94
C MET A 90 -1.77 -1.22 10.59
N GLY A 91 -1.17 -0.03 10.68
CA GLY A 91 -1.79 1.23 10.28
C GLY A 91 -2.15 1.26 8.79
N GLU A 92 -1.24 0.84 7.91
CA GLU A 92 -1.50 0.71 6.47
C GLU A 92 -2.69 -0.21 6.18
N SER A 93 -2.74 -1.35 6.87
CA SER A 93 -3.85 -2.30 6.75
C SER A 93 -5.18 -1.67 7.17
N PHE A 94 -5.20 -0.90 8.26
CA PHE A 94 -6.39 -0.15 8.68
C PHE A 94 -6.81 0.91 7.66
N ILE A 95 -5.86 1.64 7.07
CA ILE A 95 -6.14 2.61 6.02
C ILE A 95 -6.78 1.92 4.81
N LEU A 96 -6.26 0.77 4.37
CA LEU A 96 -6.82 0.01 3.26
C LEU A 96 -8.24 -0.51 3.57
N ILE A 97 -8.46 -1.04 4.78
CA ILE A 97 -9.79 -1.48 5.22
C ILE A 97 -10.77 -0.30 5.24
N ALA A 98 -10.35 0.85 5.78
CA ALA A 98 -11.16 2.06 5.81
C ALA A 98 -11.49 2.58 4.39
N ALA A 99 -10.51 2.54 3.47
CA ALA A 99 -10.71 2.94 2.08
C ALA A 99 -11.71 2.03 1.36
N ILE A 100 -11.62 0.72 1.56
CA ILE A 100 -12.58 -0.25 1.01
C ILE A 100 -13.97 -0.03 1.61
N ALA A 101 -14.07 0.07 2.93
CA ALA A 101 -15.34 0.29 3.63
C ALA A 101 -16.01 1.60 3.18
N GLY A 102 -15.25 2.70 3.09
CA GLY A 102 -15.73 3.98 2.59
C GLY A 102 -16.21 3.90 1.13
N SER A 103 -15.46 3.20 0.28
CA SER A 103 -15.85 2.98 -1.11
C SER A 103 -17.15 2.17 -1.23
N LEU A 104 -17.31 1.13 -0.42
CA LEU A 104 -18.53 0.31 -0.38
C LEU A 104 -19.75 1.12 0.08
N VAL A 105 -19.59 1.99 1.09
CA VAL A 105 -20.67 2.87 1.55
C VAL A 105 -21.12 3.83 0.46
N ILE A 106 -20.19 4.41 -0.30
CA ILE A 106 -20.50 5.32 -1.42
C ILE A 106 -21.18 4.56 -2.58
N LEU A 107 -20.72 3.35 -2.89
CA LEU A 107 -21.27 2.53 -3.98
C LEU A 107 -22.57 1.82 -3.59
N ARG A 108 -22.93 1.79 -2.30
CA ARG A 108 -24.16 1.17 -1.82
C ARG A 108 -25.37 1.87 -2.43
N LYS A 109 -26.09 1.16 -3.31
CA LYS A 109 -27.37 1.62 -3.86
C LYS A 109 -28.36 1.81 -2.71
N THR A 110 -28.83 3.03 -2.49
CA THR A 110 -30.02 3.26 -1.66
C THR A 110 -31.21 2.65 -2.38
N THR A 111 -31.71 1.52 -1.90
CA THR A 111 -33.06 1.05 -2.26
C THR A 111 -34.04 2.07 -1.70
N HIS A 112 -34.31 3.14 -2.46
CA HIS A 112 -35.57 3.84 -2.32
C HIS A 112 -36.64 2.87 -2.80
N SER A 113 -37.09 2.00 -1.89
CA SER A 113 -38.37 1.32 -2.04
C SER A 113 -39.43 2.41 -2.24
N GLY A 114 -40.25 2.23 -3.27
CA GLY A 114 -41.24 3.20 -3.69
C GLY A 114 -42.12 3.68 -2.54
N LYS A 115 -42.16 5.00 -2.36
CA LYS A 115 -43.36 5.70 -1.90
C LYS A 115 -43.68 6.76 -2.95
N LYS A 116 -44.23 6.28 -4.07
CA LYS A 116 -44.99 7.05 -5.06
C LYS A 116 -46.33 6.33 -5.31
N GLU A 117 -47.04 5.98 -4.24
CA GLU A 117 -48.38 5.38 -4.34
C GLU A 117 -49.49 6.19 -3.68
N GLU A 118 -49.22 7.30 -2.98
CA GLU A 118 -50.27 8.01 -2.23
C GLU A 118 -50.89 9.25 -2.89
N HIS A 119 -50.45 9.69 -4.09
CA HIS A 119 -50.98 10.94 -4.67
C HIS A 119 -51.88 10.79 -5.92
N ASN A 120 -52.15 9.56 -6.39
CA ASN A 120 -53.02 9.33 -7.56
C ASN A 120 -54.45 8.87 -7.20
N HIS A 121 -54.78 8.71 -5.91
CA HIS A 121 -56.13 8.30 -5.48
C HIS A 121 -57.06 9.48 -5.15
N GLU A 122 -56.57 10.71 -5.11
CA GLU A 122 -57.40 11.91 -4.82
C GLU A 122 -57.85 12.68 -6.08
N GLU A 123 -57.35 12.34 -7.27
CA GLU A 123 -57.67 13.07 -8.52
C GLU A 123 -58.73 12.39 -9.40
N ASN A 124 -59.27 11.23 -8.99
CA ASN A 124 -60.29 10.48 -9.74
C ASN A 124 -61.54 10.12 -8.92
N VAL A 125 -61.85 10.88 -7.86
CA VAL A 125 -63.18 10.86 -7.19
C VAL A 125 -64.02 12.02 -7.73
#